data_AF-A0A967WWD5-F1
#
_entry.id   AF-A0A967WWD5-F1
#
_cell.length_a   1.000
_cell.length_b   1.000
_cell.length_c   1.000
_cell.angle_alpha   90.00
_cell.angle_beta   90.00
_cell.angle_gamma   90.00
#
_symmetry.space_group_name_H-M   'P 1'
#
loop_
_entity.id
_entity.type
_entity.pdbx_description
1 polymer ?
#
loop_
_entity_poly.entity_id
_entity_poly.type
_entity_poly.pdbx_seq_one_letter_code
_entity_poly.pdbx_strand_id
1 'polypeptide(L)'
;KVIDAPAVIEMAHRVGAVVITDNTFTTPYLLRPTELGADYVSHSVSKFLSGHGDVLAGSVSCYRKDFDKLHDMLIQVGCTLGPNEAWLALRGLKTFSLRMERQCANAQQVARFLEDHPMIERVRYPGLPSHPQHETARRIFPEGKYGAMLNFDVADCDKDKAFRFLDALSLILPATTLGDIYSLIVNPARTTHHW
;
A
#
# COMPACT_ATOMS: atom_id res chain seq x y z
N LYS A 1 6.43 -7.34 4.16
CA LYS A 1 7.36 -8.07 3.25
C LYS A 1 7.56 -7.21 2.02
N VAL A 2 8.79 -7.04 1.56
CA VAL A 2 9.09 -6.42 0.25
C VAL A 2 9.54 -7.53 -0.70
N ILE A 3 8.95 -7.56 -1.90
CA ILE A 3 9.29 -8.53 -2.93
C ILE A 3 10.27 -7.88 -3.90
N ASP A 4 11.30 -8.63 -4.31
CA ASP A 4 12.22 -8.21 -5.37
C ASP A 4 11.50 -8.28 -6.73
N ALA A 5 10.69 -7.26 -7.02
CA ALA A 5 9.83 -7.22 -8.19
C ALA A 5 10.60 -7.43 -9.52
N PRO A 6 11.75 -6.78 -9.77
CA PRO A 6 12.55 -7.04 -10.97
C PRO A 6 12.92 -8.52 -11.14
N ALA A 7 13.43 -9.15 -10.08
CA ALA A 7 13.85 -10.55 -10.14
C ALA A 7 12.67 -11.50 -10.36
N VAL A 8 11.53 -11.26 -9.69
CA VAL A 8 10.32 -12.08 -9.86
C VAL A 8 9.74 -11.93 -11.26
N ILE A 9 9.71 -10.71 -11.82
CA ILE A 9 9.25 -10.47 -13.20
C ILE A 9 10.12 -11.24 -14.19
N GLU A 10 11.44 -11.11 -14.06
CA GLU A 10 12.39 -11.81 -14.94
C GLU A 10 12.19 -13.34 -14.88
N MET A 11 12.08 -13.90 -13.66
CA MET A 11 11.86 -15.34 -13.47
C MET A 11 10.56 -15.83 -14.10
N ALA A 12 9.47 -15.07 -13.96
CA ALA A 12 8.18 -15.42 -14.54
C ALA A 12 8.23 -15.40 -16.07
N HIS A 13 8.87 -14.39 -16.66
CA HIS A 13 9.00 -14.27 -18.11
C HIS A 13 9.89 -15.36 -18.74
N ARG A 14 10.89 -15.87 -18.03
CA ARG A 14 11.71 -17.02 -18.50
C ARG A 14 10.88 -18.28 -18.77
N VAL A 15 9.74 -18.43 -18.10
CA VAL A 15 8.82 -19.56 -18.30
C VAL A 15 7.55 -19.18 -19.08
N GLY A 16 7.51 -17.97 -19.65
CA GLY A 16 6.36 -17.45 -20.39
C GLY A 16 5.13 -17.12 -19.53
N ALA A 17 5.30 -16.97 -18.21
CA ALA A 17 4.21 -16.61 -17.31
C ALA A 17 3.90 -15.10 -17.37
N VAL A 18 2.62 -14.76 -17.21
CA VAL A 18 2.14 -13.37 -17.09
C VAL A 18 2.34 -12.88 -15.66
N VAL A 19 2.80 -11.64 -15.51
CA VAL A 19 2.97 -11.00 -14.20
C VAL A 19 1.92 -9.93 -13.97
N ILE A 20 1.18 -10.10 -12.88
CA ILE A 20 0.23 -9.09 -12.37
C ILE A 20 0.77 -8.58 -11.04
N THR A 21 0.90 -7.26 -10.91
CA THR A 21 1.34 -6.63 -9.67
C THR A 21 0.19 -5.83 -9.05
N ASP A 22 -0.17 -6.13 -7.81
CA ASP A 22 -0.95 -5.19 -6.98
C ASP A 22 0.02 -4.14 -6.43
N ASN A 23 -0.07 -2.92 -6.96
CA ASN A 23 0.82 -1.82 -6.63
C ASN A 23 0.12 -0.81 -5.71
N THR A 24 -0.89 -1.24 -4.93
CA THR A 24 -1.69 -0.38 -4.05
C THR A 24 -0.85 0.30 -2.96
N PHE A 25 0.06 -0.41 -2.29
CA PHE A 25 0.84 0.15 -1.16
C PHE A 25 2.03 0.99 -1.59
N THR A 26 2.72 0.52 -2.62
CA THR A 26 3.87 1.22 -3.22
C THR A 26 3.41 2.41 -4.03
N THR A 27 2.28 2.28 -4.73
CA THR A 27 1.78 3.24 -5.73
C THR A 27 2.81 3.50 -6.85
N PRO A 28 2.43 4.20 -7.94
CA PRO A 28 3.41 4.63 -8.95
C PRO A 28 4.46 5.62 -8.41
N TYR A 29 4.30 6.12 -7.18
CA TYR A 29 5.22 7.02 -6.52
C TYR A 29 6.51 6.31 -6.04
N LEU A 30 6.39 5.06 -5.57
CA LEU A 30 7.55 4.29 -5.07
C LEU A 30 8.04 3.23 -6.04
N LEU A 31 7.14 2.66 -6.84
CA LEU A 31 7.51 1.63 -7.80
C LEU A 31 6.60 1.72 -9.01
N ARG A 32 7.18 1.59 -10.20
CA ARG A 32 6.44 1.51 -11.45
C ARG A 32 6.66 0.14 -12.08
N PRO A 33 5.89 -0.90 -11.69
CA PRO A 33 6.15 -2.26 -12.14
C PRO A 33 6.10 -2.42 -13.67
N THR A 34 5.32 -1.60 -14.37
CA THR A 34 5.30 -1.56 -15.85
C THR A 34 6.66 -1.19 -16.46
N GLU A 35 7.45 -0.33 -15.80
CA GLU A 35 8.81 0.02 -16.23
C GLU A 35 9.80 -1.13 -15.95
N LEU A 36 9.42 -2.06 -15.08
CA LEU A 36 10.19 -3.27 -14.74
C LEU A 36 9.76 -4.50 -15.55
N GLY A 37 8.75 -4.36 -16.42
CA GLY A 37 8.24 -5.44 -17.28
C GLY A 37 6.99 -6.15 -16.76
N ALA A 38 6.34 -5.70 -15.68
CA ALA A 38 5.06 -6.30 -15.29
C ALA A 38 4.00 -6.09 -16.40
N ASP A 39 3.29 -7.17 -16.77
CA ASP A 39 2.29 -7.15 -17.85
C ASP A 39 1.03 -6.36 -17.46
N TYR A 40 0.60 -6.52 -16.20
CA TYR A 40 -0.56 -5.83 -15.65
C TYR A 40 -0.23 -5.25 -14.28
N VAL A 41 -0.69 -4.01 -14.02
CA VAL A 41 -0.56 -3.37 -12.71
C VAL A 41 -1.93 -2.96 -12.22
N SER A 42 -2.34 -3.54 -11.09
CA SER A 42 -3.60 -3.22 -10.43
C SER A 42 -3.38 -2.27 -9.26
N HIS A 43 -4.35 -1.39 -9.02
CA HIS A 43 -4.43 -0.59 -7.81
C HIS A 43 -5.86 -0.57 -7.27
N SER A 44 -5.98 -0.61 -5.95
CA SER A 44 -7.15 -0.07 -5.28
C SER A 44 -7.03 1.46 -5.24
N VAL A 45 -7.74 2.13 -6.13
CA VAL A 45 -7.76 3.60 -6.23
C VAL A 45 -8.36 4.24 -4.98
N SER A 46 -9.22 3.50 -4.27
CA SER A 46 -9.77 3.85 -2.94
C SER A 46 -8.75 4.18 -1.87
N LYS A 47 -7.50 3.74 -2.06
CA LYS A 47 -6.42 3.92 -1.10
C LYS A 47 -5.66 5.21 -1.43
N PHE A 48 -4.34 5.13 -1.50
CA PHE A 48 -3.46 6.28 -1.68
C PHE A 48 -3.73 7.14 -2.93
N LEU A 49 -4.20 6.53 -4.03
CA LEU A 49 -4.41 7.26 -5.29
C LEU A 49 -5.48 8.34 -5.14
N SER A 50 -6.71 7.99 -4.75
CA SER A 50 -7.70 9.00 -4.38
C SER A 50 -7.30 9.67 -3.06
N GLY A 51 -7.10 8.88 -2.01
CA GLY A 51 -6.50 9.29 -0.74
C GLY A 51 -7.33 10.21 0.15
N HIS A 52 -8.65 10.28 -0.06
CA HIS A 52 -9.57 11.12 0.72
C HIS A 52 -10.70 10.32 1.39
N GLY A 53 -10.62 8.98 1.40
CA GLY A 53 -11.56 8.12 2.12
C GLY A 53 -12.99 8.10 1.56
N ASP A 54 -13.23 8.71 0.40
CA ASP A 54 -14.56 9.07 -0.11
C ASP A 54 -14.93 8.39 -1.44
N VAL A 55 -14.10 7.48 -1.96
CA VAL A 55 -14.35 6.79 -3.24
C VAL A 55 -13.96 5.32 -3.21
N LEU A 56 -14.84 4.49 -3.78
CA LEU A 56 -14.56 3.09 -4.09
C LEU A 56 -14.24 2.93 -5.58
N ALA A 57 -12.99 2.59 -5.90
CA ALA A 57 -12.52 2.50 -7.26
C ALA A 57 -11.31 1.57 -7.38
N GLY A 58 -11.16 0.94 -8.55
CA GLY A 58 -10.01 0.14 -8.93
C GLY A 58 -9.49 0.56 -10.29
N SER A 59 -8.22 0.29 -10.56
CA SER A 59 -7.62 0.49 -11.89
C SER A 59 -6.72 -0.67 -12.26
N VAL A 60 -6.65 -0.99 -13.55
CA VAL A 60 -5.68 -1.91 -14.13
C VAL A 60 -4.98 -1.21 -15.28
N SER A 61 -3.66 -1.11 -15.21
CA SER A 61 -2.80 -0.60 -16.27
C SER A 61 -2.19 -1.77 -17.04
N CYS A 62 -2.07 -1.65 -18.36
CA CYS A 62 -1.50 -2.68 -19.24
C CYS A 62 -0.85 -2.05 -20.48
N TYR A 63 -0.13 -2.86 -21.25
CA TYR A 63 0.34 -2.46 -22.58
C TYR A 63 -0.82 -2.37 -23.59
N ARG A 64 -0.66 -1.53 -24.62
CA ARG A 64 -1.72 -1.31 -25.62
C ARG A 64 -2.21 -2.60 -26.29
N LYS A 65 -1.32 -3.57 -26.53
CA LYS A 65 -1.65 -4.87 -27.12
C LYS A 65 -2.70 -5.66 -26.32
N ASP A 66 -2.80 -5.40 -25.02
CA ASP A 66 -3.69 -6.10 -24.10
C ASP A 66 -4.98 -5.32 -23.80
N PHE A 67 -5.12 -4.10 -24.35
CA PHE A 67 -6.24 -3.21 -24.04
C PHE A 67 -7.59 -3.81 -24.43
N ASP A 68 -7.73 -4.30 -25.66
CA ASP A 68 -9.01 -4.81 -26.16
C ASP A 68 -9.47 -6.01 -25.31
N LYS A 69 -8.54 -6.91 -24.94
CA LYS A 69 -8.80 -8.04 -24.04
C LYS A 69 -9.31 -7.60 -22.67
N LEU A 70 -8.70 -6.58 -22.04
CA LEU A 70 -9.17 -6.06 -20.76
C LEU A 70 -10.49 -5.30 -20.89
N HIS A 71 -10.69 -4.59 -21.99
CA HIS A 71 -11.91 -3.85 -22.24
C HIS A 71 -13.11 -4.78 -22.44
N ASP A 72 -12.93 -5.86 -23.20
CA ASP A 72 -13.94 -6.90 -23.38
C ASP A 72 -14.30 -7.55 -22.03
N MET A 73 -13.30 -7.85 -21.20
CA MET A 73 -13.53 -8.35 -19.83
C MET A 73 -14.34 -7.34 -19.00
N LEU A 74 -13.99 -6.05 -19.04
CA LEU A 74 -14.71 -5.01 -18.30
C LEU A 74 -16.19 -4.94 -18.72
N ILE A 75 -16.48 -5.01 -20.02
CA ILE A 75 -17.84 -5.04 -20.55
C ILE A 75 -18.60 -6.27 -20.04
N GLN A 76 -17.97 -7.45 -20.09
CA GLN A 76 -18.61 -8.70 -19.68
C GLN A 76 -18.89 -8.77 -18.17
N VAL A 77 -17.95 -8.30 -17.36
CA VAL A 77 -18.07 -8.32 -15.89
C VAL A 77 -18.97 -7.18 -15.40
N GLY A 78 -19.03 -6.06 -16.14
CA GLY A 78 -19.90 -4.92 -15.82
C GLY A 78 -19.41 -4.05 -14.67
N CYS A 79 -18.18 -4.25 -14.17
CA CYS A 79 -17.58 -3.45 -13.09
C CYS A 79 -17.07 -2.07 -13.57
N THR A 80 -17.89 -1.34 -14.32
CA THR A 80 -17.55 -0.01 -14.83
C THR A 80 -17.63 1.04 -13.71
N LEU A 81 -16.61 1.89 -13.61
CA LEU A 81 -16.57 2.98 -12.65
C LEU A 81 -17.58 4.08 -13.01
N GLY A 82 -18.33 4.56 -12.02
CA GLY A 82 -19.23 5.69 -12.21
C GLY A 82 -18.47 7.01 -12.46
N PRO A 83 -19.08 7.97 -13.19
CA PRO A 83 -18.41 9.21 -13.57
C PRO A 83 -18.08 10.12 -12.37
N ASN A 84 -18.90 10.09 -11.31
CA ASN A 84 -18.66 10.87 -10.10
C ASN A 84 -17.48 10.32 -9.31
N GLU A 85 -17.40 9.00 -9.17
CA GLU A 85 -16.29 8.29 -8.54
C GLU A 85 -14.99 8.53 -9.33
N ALA A 86 -15.06 8.47 -10.67
CA ALA A 86 -13.94 8.81 -11.53
C ALA A 86 -13.47 10.26 -11.32
N TRP A 87 -14.39 11.21 -11.21
CA TRP A 87 -14.07 12.61 -10.96
C TRP A 87 -13.43 12.83 -9.57
N LEU A 88 -13.96 12.18 -8.52
CA LEU A 88 -13.38 12.25 -7.17
C LEU A 88 -11.96 11.66 -7.14
N ALA A 89 -11.74 10.51 -7.79
CA ALA A 89 -10.41 9.92 -7.92
C ALA A 89 -9.44 10.87 -8.64
N LEU A 90 -9.86 11.49 -9.75
CA LEU A 90 -9.07 12.48 -10.49
C LEU A 90 -8.76 13.72 -9.63
N ARG A 91 -9.71 14.19 -8.82
CA ARG A 91 -9.49 15.28 -7.87
C ARG A 91 -8.44 14.91 -6.84
N GLY A 92 -8.51 13.70 -6.27
CA GLY A 92 -7.54 13.19 -5.31
C GLY A 92 -6.13 13.07 -5.87
N LEU A 93 -6.00 12.67 -7.14
CA LEU A 93 -4.71 12.55 -7.82
C LEU A 93 -3.94 13.88 -7.95
N LYS A 94 -4.61 15.04 -7.95
CA LYS A 94 -3.95 16.35 -8.06
C LYS A 94 -2.97 16.63 -6.92
N THR A 95 -3.23 16.09 -5.73
CA THR A 95 -2.37 16.26 -4.54
C THR A 95 -1.60 14.99 -4.18
N PHE A 96 -1.69 13.94 -5.01
CA PHE A 96 -1.15 12.62 -4.72
C PHE A 96 0.33 12.61 -4.37
N SER A 97 1.18 13.25 -5.17
CA SER A 97 2.63 13.28 -4.94
C SER A 97 2.98 13.97 -3.61
N LEU A 98 2.31 15.08 -3.29
CA LEU A 98 2.51 15.82 -2.04
C LEU A 98 2.07 14.99 -0.83
N ARG A 99 0.93 14.30 -0.92
CA ARG A 99 0.43 13.41 0.13
C ARG A 99 1.39 12.25 0.34
N MET A 100 1.80 11.55 -0.72
CA MET A 100 2.72 10.42 -0.61
C MET A 100 4.07 10.81 -0.01
N GLU A 101 4.62 11.95 -0.40
CA GLU A 101 5.86 12.46 0.17
C GLU A 101 5.75 12.66 1.67
N ARG A 102 4.70 13.39 2.10
CA ARG A 102 4.46 13.66 3.53
C ARG A 102 4.18 12.37 4.31
N GLN A 103 3.37 11.48 3.75
CA GLN A 103 3.02 10.21 4.39
C GLN A 103 4.25 9.29 4.54
N CYS A 104 5.14 9.21 3.55
CA CYS A 104 6.41 8.48 3.67
C CYS A 104 7.31 9.06 4.76
N ALA A 105 7.45 10.40 4.80
CA ALA A 105 8.26 11.08 5.81
C ALA A 105 7.71 10.84 7.22
N ASN A 106 6.39 10.97 7.40
CA ASN A 106 5.74 10.72 8.68
C ASN A 106 5.89 9.26 9.11
N ALA A 107 5.67 8.30 8.21
CA ALA A 107 5.82 6.88 8.51
C ALA A 107 7.24 6.52 8.96
N GLN A 108 8.27 7.11 8.34
CA GLN A 108 9.65 6.93 8.78
C GLN A 108 9.88 7.44 10.21
N GLN A 109 9.32 8.60 10.56
CA GLN A 109 9.45 9.16 11.91
C GLN A 109 8.73 8.30 12.95
N VAL A 110 7.48 7.90 12.67
CA VAL A 110 6.69 7.03 13.54
C VAL A 110 7.36 5.66 13.70
N ALA A 111 7.89 5.08 12.62
CA ALA A 111 8.57 3.80 12.67
C ALA A 111 9.80 3.83 13.59
N ARG A 112 10.62 4.88 13.53
CA ARG A 112 11.78 5.07 14.42
C ARG A 112 11.34 5.28 15.87
N PHE A 113 10.36 6.15 16.09
CA PHE A 113 9.81 6.38 17.43
C PHE A 113 9.31 5.08 18.08
N LEU A 114 8.60 4.25 17.32
CA LEU A 114 8.11 2.96 17.80
C LEU A 114 9.25 1.95 18.01
N GLU A 115 10.27 1.94 17.14
CA GLU A 115 11.40 1.02 17.25
C GLU A 115 12.23 1.27 18.52
N ASP A 116 12.32 2.53 18.95
CA ASP A 116 13.04 2.93 20.17
C ASP A 116 12.19 2.81 21.45
N HIS A 117 10.89 2.46 21.34
CA HIS A 117 9.97 2.51 22.48
C HIS A 117 9.97 1.20 23.28
N PRO A 118 10.18 1.21 24.62
CA PRO A 118 10.40 0.00 25.43
C PRO A 118 9.20 -0.96 25.51
N MET A 119 8.00 -0.47 25.22
CA MET A 119 6.78 -1.30 25.20
C MET A 119 6.46 -1.88 23.81
N ILE A 120 7.31 -1.65 22.82
CA ILE A 120 7.17 -2.17 21.47
C ILE A 120 8.19 -3.29 21.29
N GLU A 121 7.72 -4.48 20.94
CA GLU A 121 8.57 -5.65 20.73
C GLU A 121 9.23 -5.62 19.35
N ARG A 122 8.47 -5.20 18.33
CA ARG A 122 8.94 -5.23 16.96
C ARG A 122 8.25 -4.20 16.09
N VAL A 123 9.01 -3.56 15.22
CA VAL A 123 8.49 -2.73 14.13
C VAL A 123 8.85 -3.37 12.79
N ARG A 124 7.91 -3.35 11.85
CA ARG A 124 8.06 -3.83 10.48
C ARG A 124 7.76 -2.67 9.54
N TYR A 125 8.81 -1.97 9.15
CA TYR A 125 8.75 -0.88 8.19
C TYR A 125 9.95 -0.97 7.23
N PRO A 126 9.77 -0.95 5.90
CA PRO A 126 10.87 -1.15 4.96
C PRO A 126 12.00 -0.12 5.05
N GLY A 127 11.73 1.06 5.63
CA GLY A 127 12.74 2.11 5.84
C GLY A 127 13.58 1.97 7.11
N LEU A 128 13.37 0.93 7.92
CA LEU A 128 14.22 0.62 9.07
C LEU A 128 15.31 -0.40 8.69
N PRO A 129 16.58 -0.22 9.12
CA PRO A 129 17.64 -1.20 8.92
C PRO A 129 17.34 -2.58 9.51
N SER A 130 16.51 -2.64 10.56
CA SER A 130 16.05 -3.88 11.20
C SER A 130 15.09 -4.70 10.32
N HIS A 131 14.52 -4.11 9.27
CA HIS A 131 13.58 -4.81 8.41
C HIS A 131 14.32 -5.83 7.52
N PRO A 132 13.90 -7.12 7.49
CA PRO A 132 14.63 -8.17 6.78
C PRO A 132 14.84 -7.92 5.28
N GLN A 133 13.97 -7.14 4.64
CA GLN A 133 14.09 -6.75 3.23
C GLN A 133 14.43 -5.26 3.06
N HIS A 134 15.12 -4.64 4.02
CA HIS A 134 15.55 -3.24 3.92
C HIS A 134 16.42 -3.00 2.68
N GLU A 135 17.44 -3.84 2.46
CA GLU A 135 18.32 -3.71 1.28
C GLU A 135 17.57 -3.87 -0.04
N THR A 136 16.59 -4.79 -0.12
CA THR A 136 15.72 -4.90 -1.30
C THR A 136 14.94 -3.62 -1.51
N ALA A 137 14.32 -3.08 -0.45
CA ALA A 137 13.56 -1.83 -0.53
C ALA A 137 14.44 -0.65 -0.96
N ARG A 138 15.64 -0.51 -0.39
CA ARG A 138 16.62 0.53 -0.72
C ARG A 138 17.06 0.49 -2.19
N ARG A 139 17.14 -0.72 -2.78
CA ARG A 139 17.50 -0.90 -4.19
C ARG A 139 16.37 -0.56 -5.16
N ILE A 140 15.12 -0.86 -4.81
CA ILE A 140 14.00 -0.79 -5.77
C ILE A 140 13.09 0.44 -5.58
N PHE A 141 13.13 1.12 -4.44
CA PHE A 141 12.36 2.34 -4.18
C PHE A 141 13.23 3.59 -4.30
N PRO A 142 12.63 4.77 -4.57
CA PRO A 142 13.33 6.05 -4.48
C PRO A 142 14.01 6.25 -3.13
N GLU A 143 15.18 6.87 -3.16
CA GLU A 143 15.98 7.13 -1.97
C GLU A 143 15.16 7.86 -0.89
N GLY A 144 15.24 7.36 0.35
CA GLY A 144 14.56 7.95 1.50
C GLY A 144 13.05 7.73 1.55
N LYS A 145 12.45 6.96 0.62
CA LYS A 145 10.99 6.77 0.52
C LYS A 145 10.64 5.29 0.57
N TYR A 146 9.87 4.89 1.59
CA TYR A 146 9.60 3.48 1.88
C TYR A 146 8.11 3.14 2.08
N GLY A 147 7.23 4.07 1.73
CA GLY A 147 5.78 3.93 1.89
C GLY A 147 5.25 4.50 3.19
N ALA A 148 3.94 4.50 3.30
CA ALA A 148 3.22 5.03 4.45
C ALA A 148 2.73 3.95 5.41
N MET A 149 2.92 2.68 5.05
CA MET A 149 2.43 1.53 5.81
C MET A 149 3.54 0.99 6.71
N LEU A 150 3.23 0.84 7.99
CA LEU A 150 4.08 0.14 8.96
C LEU A 150 3.21 -0.73 9.86
N ASN A 151 3.80 -1.80 10.38
CA ASN A 151 3.17 -2.67 11.36
C ASN A 151 4.08 -2.77 12.58
N PHE A 152 3.52 -2.96 13.77
CA PHE A 152 4.29 -3.17 14.98
C PHE A 152 3.58 -4.11 15.95
N ASP A 153 4.37 -4.74 16.81
CA ASP A 153 3.90 -5.61 17.88
C ASP A 153 4.15 -4.91 19.21
N VAL A 154 3.11 -4.78 20.03
CA VAL A 154 3.26 -4.32 21.42
C VAL A 154 3.80 -5.50 22.24
N ALA A 155 4.80 -5.27 23.09
CA ALA A 155 5.37 -6.31 23.93
C ALA A 155 4.32 -6.90 24.88
N ASP A 156 4.33 -8.22 25.10
CA ASP A 156 3.39 -8.95 25.97
C ASP A 156 1.92 -8.55 25.70
N CYS A 157 1.54 -8.45 24.43
CA CYS A 157 0.23 -7.95 24.04
C CYS A 157 -0.83 -9.05 23.97
N ASP A 158 -1.67 -9.08 25.00
CA ASP A 158 -2.94 -9.79 24.98
C ASP A 158 -4.06 -8.94 24.35
N LYS A 159 -5.25 -9.54 24.27
CA LYS A 159 -6.44 -8.90 23.70
C LYS A 159 -6.78 -7.58 24.42
N ASP A 160 -6.76 -7.57 25.74
CA ASP A 160 -7.21 -6.42 26.54
C ASP A 160 -6.19 -5.27 26.50
N LYS A 161 -4.89 -5.60 26.45
CA LYS A 161 -3.82 -4.62 26.20
C LYS A 161 -3.93 -4.01 24.81
N ALA A 162 -4.24 -4.81 23.78
CA ALA A 162 -4.47 -4.30 22.44
C ALA A 162 -5.65 -3.31 22.39
N PHE A 163 -6.78 -3.64 23.02
CA PHE A 163 -7.93 -2.72 23.06
C PHE A 163 -7.65 -1.46 23.86
N ARG A 164 -7.02 -1.57 25.04
CA ARG A 164 -6.60 -0.39 25.81
C ARG A 164 -5.67 0.52 25.02
N PHE A 165 -4.75 -0.05 24.24
CA PHE A 165 -3.89 0.74 23.36
C PHE A 165 -4.70 1.47 22.29
N LEU A 166 -5.61 0.78 21.59
CA LEU A 166 -6.45 1.38 20.56
C LEU A 166 -7.39 2.47 21.12
N ASP A 167 -8.00 2.22 22.28
CA ASP A 167 -8.93 3.15 22.94
C ASP A 167 -8.22 4.40 23.50
N ALA A 168 -6.91 4.32 23.78
CA ALA A 168 -6.11 5.44 24.25
C ALA A 168 -5.68 6.41 23.14
N LEU A 169 -5.84 6.04 21.87
CA LEU A 169 -5.48 6.89 20.73
C LEU A 169 -6.53 8.00 20.53
N SER A 170 -6.07 9.26 20.51
CA SER A 170 -6.95 10.43 20.33
C SER A 170 -6.90 11.03 18.92
N LEU A 171 -5.84 10.76 18.15
CA LEU A 171 -5.64 11.27 16.79
C LEU A 171 -5.80 10.17 15.72
N ILE A 172 -5.41 8.94 16.05
CA ILE A 172 -5.40 7.80 15.13
C ILE A 172 -6.74 7.10 15.23
N LEU A 173 -7.42 6.91 14.10
CA LEU A 173 -8.77 6.35 14.07
C LEU A 173 -8.73 4.84 13.81
N PRO A 174 -9.53 4.03 14.52
CA PRO A 174 -9.67 2.61 14.20
C PRO A 174 -10.48 2.45 12.91
N ALA A 175 -9.85 1.93 11.84
CA ALA A 175 -10.52 1.73 10.55
C ALA A 175 -9.86 0.59 9.76
N THR A 176 -10.66 -0.18 9.02
CA THR A 176 -10.19 -1.29 8.17
C THR A 176 -9.68 -0.84 6.80
N THR A 177 -9.62 0.47 6.55
CA THR A 177 -9.05 1.06 5.33
C THR A 177 -7.69 1.70 5.58
N LEU A 178 -7.07 2.24 4.52
CA LEU A 178 -5.74 2.85 4.55
C LEU A 178 -5.59 3.87 3.42
N GLY A 179 -4.54 4.68 3.49
CA GLY A 179 -4.16 5.64 2.44
C GLY A 179 -4.96 6.94 2.42
N ASP A 180 -5.75 7.18 3.46
CA ASP A 180 -6.50 8.41 3.68
C ASP A 180 -5.59 9.56 4.16
N ILE A 181 -6.14 10.77 4.27
CA ILE A 181 -5.51 11.92 4.93
C ILE A 181 -5.44 11.75 6.46
N TYR A 182 -6.29 10.90 7.03
CA TYR A 182 -6.28 10.54 8.44
C TYR A 182 -5.23 9.46 8.75
N SER A 183 -4.71 9.48 9.97
CA SER A 183 -3.93 8.34 10.50
C SER A 183 -4.89 7.26 10.96
N LEU A 184 -4.72 6.06 10.44
CA LEU A 184 -5.62 4.93 10.70
C LEU A 184 -4.85 3.77 11.31
N ILE A 185 -5.52 3.01 12.17
CA ILE A 185 -4.97 1.79 12.77
C ILE A 185 -5.98 0.66 12.72
N VAL A 186 -5.48 -0.55 12.62
CA VAL A 186 -6.28 -1.77 12.64
C VAL A 186 -5.52 -2.86 13.39
N ASN A 187 -6.23 -3.70 14.13
CA ASN A 187 -5.71 -4.98 14.63
C ASN A 187 -6.14 -6.08 13.66
N PRO A 188 -5.28 -6.55 12.73
CA PRO A 188 -5.68 -7.46 11.67
C PRO A 188 -6.23 -8.79 12.18
N ALA A 189 -5.63 -9.35 13.25
CA ALA A 189 -6.01 -10.63 13.85
C ALA A 189 -7.45 -10.64 14.39
N ARG A 190 -8.04 -9.46 14.62
CA ARG A 190 -9.39 -9.31 15.18
C ARG A 190 -10.38 -8.63 14.23
N THR A 191 -9.99 -8.31 13.00
CA THR A 191 -10.83 -7.55 12.06
C THR A 191 -10.83 -8.15 10.65
N THR A 192 -9.68 -8.23 10.02
CA THR A 192 -9.55 -8.61 8.60
C THR A 192 -9.10 -10.06 8.42
N HIS A 193 -8.42 -10.61 9.43
CA HIS A 193 -7.85 -11.93 9.45
C HIS A 193 -8.27 -12.61 10.75
N HIS A 194 -9.56 -12.91 10.91
CA HIS A 194 -10.04 -13.77 11.99
C HIS A 194 -9.51 -15.18 11.74
N TRP A 195 -8.40 -15.54 12.38
CA TRP A 195 -7.91 -16.91 12.50
C TRP A 195 -8.06 -17.35 13.96
#